data_AF-A0A9X9A5T1-F1
#
_entry.id   AF-A0A9X9A5T1-F1
#
_cell.length_a   1.000
_cell.length_b   1.000
_cell.length_c   1.000
_cell.angle_alpha   90.00
_cell.angle_beta   90.00
_cell.angle_gamma   90.00
#
_symmetry.space_group_name_H-M   'P 1'
#
loop_
_entity.id
_entity.type
_entity.pdbx_description
1 polymer ?
#
loop_
_entity_poly.entity_id
_entity_poly.type
_entity_poly.pdbx_seq_one_letter_code
_entity_poly.pdbx_strand_id
1 'polypeptide(L)'
;ISLGFLNKSYITYLEAKRFYRENEELTSVEFDNFFDVYDKLEHELKQVISREDKNPSLLHSRLSQFQQKFENINDLIKVMQNAR
;
A
#
# COMPACT_ATOMS: atom_id res chain seq x y z
N ILE A 1 3.05 -15.32 1.74
CA ILE A 1 3.43 -14.06 1.03
C ILE A 1 4.91 -14.13 0.70
N SER A 2 5.34 -13.76 -0.50
CA SER A 2 6.75 -13.83 -0.89
C SER A 2 7.53 -12.59 -0.44
N LEU A 3 8.83 -12.75 -0.16
CA LEU A 3 9.71 -11.62 0.18
C LEU A 3 9.77 -10.58 -0.95
N GLY A 4 9.75 -11.03 -2.20
CA GLY A 4 9.72 -10.14 -3.37
C GLY A 4 8.46 -9.26 -3.44
N PHE A 5 7.31 -9.77 -3.00
CA PHE A 5 6.08 -8.96 -2.91
C PHE A 5 6.20 -7.90 -1.82
N LEU A 6 6.71 -8.27 -0.63
CA LEU A 6 6.90 -7.35 0.48
C LEU A 6 7.82 -6.18 0.09
N ASN A 7 8.96 -6.47 -0.53
CA ASN A 7 9.88 -5.43 -1.00
C ASN A 7 9.23 -4.48 -2.01
N LYS A 8 8.50 -5.01 -3.00
CA LYS A 8 7.78 -4.17 -3.98
C LYS A 8 6.74 -3.30 -3.31
N SER A 9 5.95 -3.86 -2.38
CA SER A 9 4.90 -3.12 -1.68
C SER A 9 5.46 -1.95 -0.86
N TYR A 10 6.61 -2.14 -0.20
CA TYR A 10 7.28 -1.10 0.57
C TYR A 10 7.87 -0.01 -0.33
N ILE A 11 8.51 -0.37 -1.44
CA ILE A 11 9.04 0.60 -2.41
C ILE A 11 7.91 1.49 -2.94
N THR A 12 6.80 0.90 -3.37
CA THR A 12 5.65 1.67 -3.88
C THR A 12 5.03 2.56 -2.79
N TYR A 13 4.98 2.11 -1.54
CA TYR A 13 4.53 2.97 -0.44
C TYR A 13 5.42 4.21 -0.27
N LEU A 14 6.75 4.03 -0.33
CA LEU A 14 7.70 5.15 -0.26
C LEU A 14 7.57 6.11 -1.46
N GLU A 15 7.42 5.56 -2.66
CA GLU A 15 7.22 6.35 -3.89
C GLU A 15 5.92 7.15 -3.83
N ALA A 16 4.83 6.53 -3.40
CA ALA A 16 3.54 7.22 -3.23
C ALA A 16 3.62 8.32 -2.17
N LYS A 17 4.29 8.07 -1.03
CA LYS A 17 4.52 9.10 0.00
C LYS A 17 5.35 10.28 -0.52
N ARG A 18 6.39 9.99 -1.31
CA ARG A 18 7.22 11.02 -1.93
C ARG A 18 6.39 11.86 -2.90
N PHE A 19 5.67 11.21 -3.81
CA PHE A 19 4.83 11.88 -4.80
C PHE A 19 3.75 12.75 -4.12
N TYR A 20 3.10 12.24 -3.08
CA TYR A 20 2.10 12.97 -2.31
C TYR A 20 2.66 14.28 -1.71
N ARG A 21 3.85 14.23 -1.09
CA ARG A 21 4.51 15.41 -0.53
C ARG A 21 4.98 16.41 -1.59
N GLU A 22 5.49 15.92 -2.71
CA GLU A 22 5.95 16.76 -3.82
C GLU A 22 4.79 17.44 -4.57
N ASN A 23 3.55 17.00 -4.34
CA ASN A 23 2.36 17.51 -4.99
C ASN A 23 1.25 17.75 -3.95
N GLU A 24 1.56 18.50 -2.88
CA GLU A 24 0.65 18.80 -1.77
C GLU A 24 -0.72 19.36 -2.22
N GLU A 25 -0.77 20.08 -3.35
CA GLU A 25 -2.02 20.58 -3.95
C GLU A 25 -2.92 19.48 -4.54
N LEU A 26 -2.39 18.25 -4.71
CA LEU A 26 -3.06 17.08 -5.26
C LEU A 26 -3.48 16.08 -4.17
N THR A 27 -3.56 16.55 -2.92
CA THR A 27 -4.08 15.79 -1.77
C THR A 27 -5.41 15.15 -2.14
N SER A 28 -5.41 13.83 -2.33
CA SER A 28 -6.55 13.07 -2.78
C SER A 28 -6.83 11.94 -1.79
N VAL A 29 -8.12 11.73 -1.50
CA VAL A 29 -8.63 10.71 -0.58
C VAL A 29 -8.13 9.30 -0.97
N GLU A 30 -7.78 9.09 -2.23
CA GLU A 30 -7.19 7.87 -2.76
C GLU A 30 -5.79 7.59 -2.19
N PHE A 31 -4.94 8.61 -2.00
CA PHE A 31 -3.63 8.45 -1.37
C PHE A 31 -3.75 8.11 0.12
N ASP A 32 -4.61 8.83 0.85
CA ASP A 32 -4.85 8.56 2.28
C ASP A 32 -5.38 7.14 2.50
N ASN A 33 -6.35 6.71 1.69
CA ASN A 33 -6.87 5.35 1.72
C ASN A 33 -5.80 4.31 1.38
N PHE A 34 -4.91 4.59 0.42
CA PHE A 34 -3.81 3.70 0.09
C PHE A 34 -2.83 3.56 1.26
N PHE A 35 -2.47 4.66 1.92
CA PHE A 35 -1.56 4.65 3.07
C PHE A 35 -2.15 3.89 4.26
N ASP A 36 -3.43 4.14 4.61
CA ASP A 36 -4.12 3.44 5.69
C ASP A 36 -4.18 1.91 5.46
N VAL A 37 -4.47 1.48 4.23
CA VAL A 37 -4.53 0.06 3.88
C VAL A 37 -3.14 -0.58 3.93
N TYR A 38 -2.08 0.14 3.51
CA TYR A 38 -0.71 -0.34 3.65
C TYR A 38 -0.32 -0.50 5.12
N ASP A 39 -0.57 0.52 5.96
CA ASP A 39 -0.21 0.51 7.38
C ASP A 39 -0.92 -0.65 8.11
N LYS A 40 -2.19 -0.93 7.77
CA LYS A 40 -2.95 -2.09 8.29
C LYS A 40 -2.37 -3.43 7.84
N LEU A 41 -1.94 -3.55 6.59
CA LEU A 41 -1.28 -4.75 6.09
C LEU A 41 0.06 -4.97 6.80
N GLU A 42 0.87 -3.91 6.95
CA GLU A 42 2.16 -3.96 7.63
C GLU A 42 2.01 -4.37 9.10
N HIS A 43 1.01 -3.82 9.79
CA HIS A 43 0.68 -4.20 11.17
C HIS A 43 0.35 -5.70 11.27
N GLU A 44 -0.52 -6.20 10.40
CA GLU A 44 -0.96 -7.58 10.43
C GLU A 44 0.20 -8.56 10.10
N LEU A 45 1.06 -8.20 9.15
CA LEU A 45 2.29 -8.94 8.87
C LEU A 45 3.18 -9.07 10.13
N LYS A 46 3.37 -7.96 10.86
CA LYS A 46 4.14 -7.96 12.11
C LYS A 46 3.48 -8.85 13.18
N GLN A 47 2.15 -8.86 13.29
CA GLN A 47 1.44 -9.74 14.23
C GLN A 47 1.61 -11.21 13.89
N VAL A 48 1.41 -11.61 12.62
CA VAL A 48 1.58 -13.00 12.19
C VAL A 48 3.00 -13.50 12.44
N ILE A 49 4.02 -12.68 12.15
CA ILE A 49 5.44 -13.03 12.38
C ILE A 49 5.73 -13.14 13.89
N SER A 50 5.30 -12.15 14.68
CA SER A 50 5.64 -12.09 16.12
C SER A 50 4.89 -13.10 16.98
N ARG A 51 3.67 -13.48 16.60
CA ARG A 51 2.82 -14.40 17.36
C ARG A 51 2.83 -15.83 16.83
N GLU A 52 3.62 -16.11 15.78
CA GLU A 52 3.56 -17.37 15.02
C GLU A 52 2.10 -17.76 14.70
N ASP A 53 1.28 -16.77 14.34
CA ASP A 53 -0.16 -16.97 14.22
C ASP A 53 -0.45 -18.01 13.13
N LYS A 54 -1.09 -19.11 13.54
CA LYS A 54 -1.36 -20.27 12.69
C LYS A 54 -2.57 -20.04 11.78
N ASN A 55 -3.34 -18.96 11.96
CA ASN A 55 -4.49 -18.66 11.12
C ASN A 55 -4.44 -17.22 10.54
N PRO A 56 -3.67 -17.00 9.47
CA PRO A 56 -3.47 -15.67 8.86
C PRO A 56 -4.64 -15.21 7.98
N SER A 57 -5.88 -15.64 8.26
CA SER A 57 -7.06 -15.26 7.46
C SER A 57 -7.24 -13.74 7.35
N LEU A 58 -6.96 -12.99 8.43
CA LEU A 58 -6.98 -11.54 8.44
C LEU A 58 -5.88 -10.95 7.54
N LEU A 59 -4.66 -11.51 7.58
CA LEU A 59 -3.55 -11.13 6.70
C LEU A 59 -3.93 -11.30 5.21
N HIS A 60 -4.59 -12.40 4.86
CA HIS A 60 -5.06 -12.61 3.49
C HIS A 60 -6.09 -11.55 3.06
N SER A 61 -7.04 -11.22 3.94
CA SER A 61 -8.01 -10.16 3.66
C SER A 61 -7.34 -8.79 3.47
N ARG A 62 -6.38 -8.43 4.33
CA ARG A 62 -5.60 -7.20 4.21
C ARG A 62 -4.76 -7.15 2.94
N LEU A 63 -4.18 -8.28 2.55
CA LEU A 63 -3.41 -8.38 1.32
C LEU A 63 -4.27 -8.11 0.09
N SER A 64 -5.46 -8.71 0.01
CA SER A 64 -6.38 -8.49 -1.11
C SER A 64 -6.86 -7.04 -1.19
N GLN A 65 -7.17 -6.41 -0.04
CA GLN A 65 -7.52 -4.99 0.02
C GLN A 65 -6.38 -4.11 -0.48
N PHE A 66 -5.15 -4.41 -0.06
CA PHE A 66 -3.97 -3.68 -0.49
C PHE A 66 -3.72 -3.82 -1.98
N GLN A 67 -3.82 -5.02 -2.54
CA GLN A 67 -3.62 -5.25 -3.98
C GLN A 67 -4.57 -4.39 -4.84
N GLN A 68 -5.84 -4.28 -4.44
CA GLN A 68 -6.78 -3.40 -5.14
C GLN A 68 -6.40 -1.92 -5.06
N LYS A 69 -6.02 -1.43 -3.87
CA LYS A 69 -5.61 -0.03 -3.70
C LYS A 69 -4.28 0.28 -4.39
N PHE A 70 -3.39 -0.70 -4.46
CA PHE A 70 -2.11 -0.63 -5.16
C PHE A 70 -2.28 -0.44 -6.67
N GLU A 71 -3.21 -1.16 -7.31
CA GLU A 71 -3.51 -0.95 -8.72
C GLU A 71 -4.07 0.46 -8.96
N ASN A 72 -5.03 0.88 -8.13
CA ASN A 72 -5.66 2.21 -8.24
C ASN A 72 -4.64 3.35 -8.11
N ILE A 73 -3.72 3.28 -7.15
CA ILE A 73 -2.75 4.37 -6.94
C ILE A 73 -1.73 4.46 -8.08
N ASN A 74 -1.31 3.32 -8.61
CA ASN A 74 -0.39 3.28 -9.75
C ASN A 74 -1.03 3.89 -11.00
N ASP A 75 -2.31 3.61 -11.24
CA ASP A 75 -3.01 4.18 -12.39
C ASP A 75 -3.27 5.68 -12.21
N LEU A 76 -3.62 6.12 -11.00
CA LEU A 76 -3.74 7.55 -10.69
C LEU A 76 -2.42 8.30 -10.93
N ILE A 77 -1.30 7.78 -10.42
CA ILE A 77 0.03 8.38 -10.62
C ILE A 77 0.36 8.50 -12.12
N LYS A 78 0.10 7.45 -12.92
CA LYS A 78 0.31 7.50 -14.38
C LYS A 78 -0.53 8.59 -15.05
N VAL A 79 -1.82 8.69 -14.71
CA VAL A 79 -2.71 9.72 -15.27
C VAL A 79 -2.20 11.11 -14.94
N MET A 80 -1.80 11.35 -13.69
CA MET A 80 -1.29 12.64 -13.23
C MET A 80 0.05 13.01 -13.89
N GLN A 81 0.92 12.03 -14.14
CA GLN A 81 2.17 12.25 -14.88
C GLN A 81 1.92 12.61 -16.35
N ASN A 82 0.90 12.03 -16.99
CA ASN A 82 0.55 12.31 -18.39
C ASN A 82 -0.21 13.64 -18.58
N ALA A 83 -0.84 14.16 -17.51
CA ALA A 83 -1.56 15.43 -17.53
C ALA A 83 -0.64 16.66 -17.34
N ARG A 84 0.65 16.44 -17.13
CA ARG A 84 1.70 17.45 -16.93
C ARG A 84 2.48 17.68 -18.22
#